data_AF-X1BB06-F1
#
_entry.id   AF-X1BB06-F1
#
_cell.length_a   1.000
_cell.length_b   1.000
_cell.length_c   1.000
_cell.angle_alpha   90.00
_cell.angle_beta   90.00
_cell.angle_gamma   90.00
#
_symmetry.space_group_name_H-M   'P 1'
#
loop_
_entity.id
_entity.type
_entity.pdbx_description
1 polymer ?
#
loop_
_entity_poly.entity_id
_entity_poly.type
_entity_poly.pdbx_seq_one_letter_code
_entity_poly.pdbx_strand_id
1 'polypeptide(L)' 'TLVEKGIGRQEGHEILRNAAIKAKRENRFLKEILMENSKIEEVFTKTEIDGLLNPHKYLGKAVKQTENILKVLKNKYQ' A
#
# COMPACT_ATOMS: atom_id res chain seq x y z
N THR A 1 0.22 -7.12 0.48
CA THR A 1 -0.33 -6.64 -0.82
C THR A 1 -1.60 -7.41 -1.15
N LEU A 2 -2.41 -6.97 -2.13
CA LEU A 2 -3.58 -7.76 -2.57
C LEU A 2 -3.17 -9.16 -3.06
N VAL A 3 -1.99 -9.25 -3.70
CA VAL A 3 -1.40 -10.50 -4.20
C VAL A 3 -1.04 -11.47 -3.07
N GLU A 4 -0.45 -10.98 -1.99
CA GLU A 4 -0.15 -11.80 -0.80
C GLU A 4 -1.41 -12.40 -0.14
N LYS A 5 -2.58 -11.83 -0.40
CA LYS A 5 -3.87 -12.32 0.09
C LYS A 5 -4.64 -13.18 -0.93
N GLY A 6 -3.97 -13.61 -2.00
CA GLY A 6 -4.52 -14.54 -2.99
C GLY A 6 -5.22 -13.89 -4.18
N ILE A 7 -5.26 -12.56 -4.27
CA ILE A 7 -5.84 -11.86 -5.42
C ILE A 7 -4.81 -11.81 -6.56
N GLY A 8 -5.19 -12.26 -7.76
CA GLY A 8 -4.30 -12.24 -8.92
C GLY A 8 -3.76 -10.84 -9.21
N ARG A 9 -2.50 -10.71 -9.65
CA ARG A 9 -1.85 -9.41 -9.86
C ARG A 9 -2.66 -8.45 -10.73
N GLN A 10 -3.15 -8.93 -11.88
CA GLN A 10 -3.93 -8.11 -12.81
C GLN A 10 -5.28 -7.71 -12.20
N GLU A 11 -5.96 -8.65 -11.57
CA GLU A 11 -7.21 -8.40 -10.89
C GLU A 11 -7.06 -7.38 -9.75
N GLY A 12 -6.03 -7.53 -8.91
CA GLY A 12 -5.73 -6.58 -7.84
C GLY A 12 -5.44 -5.18 -8.37
N HIS A 13 -4.75 -5.07 -9.51
CA HIS A 13 -4.54 -3.78 -10.19
C HIS A 13 -5.85 -3.17 -10.66
N GLU A 14 -6.73 -3.94 -11.29
CA GLU A 14 -8.03 -3.46 -11.78
C GLU A 14 -8.96 -3.03 -10.64
N ILE A 15 -9.04 -3.82 -9.55
CA ILE A 15 -9.82 -3.48 -8.35
C ILE A 15 -9.34 -2.14 -7.78
N LEU A 16 -8.02 -2.00 -7.58
CA LEU A 16 -7.44 -0.79 -7.01
C LEU A 16 -7.66 0.44 -7.91
N ARG A 17 -7.47 0.26 -9.22
CA ARG A 17 -7.67 1.32 -10.22
C ARG A 17 -9.11 1.83 -10.21
N ASN A 18 -10.08 0.93 -10.27
CA ASN A 18 -11.50 1.28 -10.29
C ASN A 18 -11.93 1.94 -8.97
N ALA A 19 -11.44 1.41 -7.83
CA ALA A 19 -11.67 2.00 -6.52
C ALA A 19 -11.12 3.43 -6.42
N ALA A 20 -9.91 3.69 -6.94
CA ALA A 20 -9.31 5.02 -6.94
C ALA A 20 -10.09 6.03 -7.80
N ILE A 21 -10.53 5.63 -8.99
CA ILE A 21 -11.36 6.47 -9.86
C ILE A 21 -12.70 6.80 -9.18
N LYS A 22 -13.35 5.79 -8.59
CA LYS A 22 -14.63 5.96 -7.88
C LYS A 22 -14.48 6.86 -6.65
N ALA A 23 -13.46 6.63 -5.82
CA ALA A 23 -13.15 7.43 -4.64
C ALA A 23 -12.96 8.91 -5.00
N LYS A 24 -12.21 9.19 -6.08
CA LYS A 24 -12.01 10.56 -6.58
C LYS A 24 -13.31 11.18 -7.07
N ARG A 25 -14.11 10.45 -7.84
CA ARG A 25 -15.39 10.93 -8.40
C ARG A 25 -16.42 11.23 -7.32
N GLU A 26 -16.48 10.40 -6.27
CA GLU A 26 -17.47 10.47 -5.21
C GLU A 26 -16.99 11.26 -3.98
N ASN A 27 -15.73 11.74 -4.00
CA ASN A 27 -15.08 12.42 -2.87
C ASN A 27 -15.15 11.60 -1.56
N ARG A 28 -14.85 10.31 -1.65
CA ARG A 28 -14.89 9.34 -0.54
C ARG A 28 -13.50 8.76 -0.29
N PHE A 29 -13.28 8.20 0.90
CA PHE A 29 -12.00 7.59 1.19
C PHE A 29 -11.82 6.28 0.40
N LEU A 30 -10.63 6.08 -0.18
CA LEU A 30 -10.32 4.88 -0.96
C LEU A 30 -10.59 3.58 -0.19
N LYS A 31 -10.33 3.57 1.12
CA LYS A 31 -10.58 2.41 1.97
C LYS A 31 -12.05 2.00 2.03
N GLU A 32 -12.96 2.97 2.02
CA GLU A 32 -14.40 2.71 2.08
C GLU A 32 -14.83 2.03 0.78
N ILE A 33 -14.36 2.55 -0.35
CA ILE A 33 -14.65 1.99 -1.67
C ILE A 33 -14.04 0.60 -1.85
N LEU A 34 -12.82 0.36 -1.34
CA LEU A 34 -12.19 -0.97 -1.40
C LEU A 34 -12.97 -2.01 -0.59
N MET A 35 -13.48 -1.64 0.59
CA MET A 35 -14.28 -2.52 1.44
C MET A 35 -15.68 -2.81 0.88
N GLU A 36 -16.16 -2.07 -0.13
CA GLU A 36 -17.40 -2.41 -0.86
C GLU A 36 -17.20 -3.55 -1.87
N ASN A 37 -15.95 -3.91 -2.18
CA ASN A 37 -15.66 -5.03 -3.08
C ASN A 37 -15.67 -6.34 -2.28
N SER A 38 -16.58 -7.27 -2.61
CA SER A 38 -16.74 -8.53 -1.88
C SER A 38 -15.46 -9.35 -1.77
N LYS A 39 -14.63 -9.40 -2.84
CA LYS A 39 -13.35 -10.12 -2.80
C LYS A 39 -12.35 -9.51 -1.84
N ILE A 40 -12.39 -8.19 -1.66
CA ILE A 40 -11.54 -7.49 -0.69
C ILE A 40 -12.06 -7.74 0.72
N GLU A 41 -13.37 -7.61 0.94
CA GLU A 41 -14.00 -7.85 2.24
C GLU A 41 -13.80 -9.30 2.74
N GLU A 42 -13.81 -10.28 1.84
CA GLU A 42 -13.57 -11.69 2.16
C GLU A 42 -12.15 -11.97 2.68
N VAL A 43 -11.14 -11.19 2.26
CA VAL A 43 -9.72 -11.49 2.57
C VAL A 43 -9.01 -10.44 3.42
N PHE A 44 -9.62 -9.26 3.59
CA PHE A 44 -9.12 -8.18 4.41
C PHE A 44 -10.17 -7.65 5.40
N THR A 45 -9.74 -7.46 6.63
CA THR A 45 -10.44 -6.63 7.60
C THR A 45 -10.21 -5.14 7.34
N LYS A 46 -11.10 -4.28 7.88
CA LYS A 46 -10.94 -2.81 7.82
C LYS A 46 -9.57 -2.35 8.36
N THR A 47 -9.13 -2.93 9.48
CA THR A 47 -7.85 -2.61 10.11
C THR A 47 -6.66 -2.99 9.23
N GLU A 48 -6.74 -4.13 8.51
CA GLU A 48 -5.69 -4.52 7.57
C GLU A 48 -5.61 -3.58 6.36
N ILE A 49 -6.77 -3.14 5.83
CA ILE A 49 -6.81 -2.14 4.74
C ILE A 49 -6.26 -0.78 5.22
N ASP A 50 -6.63 -0.32 6.42
CA ASP A 50 -6.06 0.90 7.01
C ASP A 50 -4.54 0.79 7.14
N GLY A 51 -4.03 -0.38 7.54
CA GLY A 51 -2.61 -0.67 7.57
C GLY A 51 -1.96 -0.64 6.18
N LEU A 52 -2.62 -1.23 5.17
CA LEU A 52 -2.11 -1.30 3.80
C LEU A 52 -2.02 0.07 3.13
N LEU A 53 -2.94 0.97 3.46
CA LEU A 53 -3.02 2.33 2.92
C LEU A 53 -2.23 3.36 3.75
N ASN A 54 -1.56 2.96 4.82
CA ASN A 54 -0.77 3.86 5.65
C ASN A 54 0.54 4.24 4.92
N PRO A 55 0.75 5.54 4.59
CA PRO A 55 1.95 5.98 3.87
C PRO A 55 3.24 5.74 4.64
N HIS A 56 3.21 5.73 5.98
CA HIS A 56 4.39 5.43 6.80
C HIS A 56 4.86 3.98 6.69
N LYS A 57 3.99 3.08 6.23
CA LYS A 57 4.34 1.68 5.94
C LYS A 57 4.81 1.47 4.50
N TYR A 58 4.76 2.51 3.66
CA TYR A 58 5.10 2.46 2.24
C TYR A 58 6.46 3.11 1.90
N LEU A 59 7.44 2.97 2.79
CA LEU A 59 8.78 3.58 2.63
C LEU A 59 9.76 2.70 1.83
N GLY A 60 9.40 1.45 1.55
CA GLY A 60 10.24 0.50 0.82
C GLY A 60 11.62 0.36 1.44
N LYS A 61 12.67 0.67 0.66
CA LYS A 61 14.07 0.61 1.10
C LYS A 61 14.65 1.98 1.50
N ALA A 62 13.82 3.02 1.64
CA ALA A 62 14.32 4.37 1.89
C ALA A 62 15.23 4.42 3.13
N VAL A 63 14.77 3.88 4.26
CA VAL A 63 15.54 3.84 5.52
C VAL A 63 16.88 3.12 5.34
N LYS A 64 16.85 1.89 4.79
CA LYS A 64 18.06 1.09 4.55
C LYS A 64 19.06 1.80 3.64
N GLN A 65 18.59 2.50 2.61
CA GLN A 65 19.46 3.27 1.71
C GLN A 65 20.11 4.44 2.44
N THR A 66 19.35 5.18 3.24
CA THR A 66 19.88 6.26 4.08
C THR A 66 20.94 5.76 5.06
N GLU A 67 20.69 4.64 5.73
CA GLU A 67 21.66 4.01 6.64
C GLU A 67 22.95 3.59 5.93
N ASN A 68 22.83 2.99 4.74
CA ASN A 68 24.00 2.62 3.94
C ASN A 68 24.86 3.84 3.58
N ILE A 69 24.22 4.94 3.15
CA ILE A 69 24.93 6.19 2.84
C ILE A 69 25.62 6.74 4.10
N LEU A 70 24.93 6.76 5.24
CA LEU A 70 25.50 7.24 6.50
C LEU A 70 26.74 6.43 6.91
N LYS A 71 26.70 5.10 6.74
CA LYS A 71 27.83 4.22 7.02
C LYS A 71 29.02 4.52 6.12
N VAL A 72 28.79 4.73 4.81
CA VAL A 72 29.85 5.09 3.86
C VAL A 72 30.48 6.43 4.23
N LEU A 73 29.67 7.43 4.58
CA LEU A 73 30.17 8.75 4.96
C LEU A 73 31.00 8.69 6.26
N LYS A 74 30.53 7.97 7.28
CA LYS A 74 31.29 7.79 8.53
C LYS A 74 32.64 7.13 8.28
N ASN A 75 32.69 6.06 7.48
CA ASN A 75 33.95 5.37 7.16
C ASN A 75 34.92 6.22 6.31
N LYS A 76 34.41 7.22 5.57
CA LYS A 76 35.24 8.06 4.68
C LYS A 76 35.82 9.28 5.39
N TYR A 77 35.15 9.78 6.43
CA TYR A 77 35.48 11.04 7.11
C TYR A 77 35.74 10.89 8.62
N GLN A 78 35.81 9.66 9.14
CA GLN A 78 36.46 9.31 10.41
C GLN A 78 37.79 8.65 10.12
#